data_AF-A0A3B8K1P0-F1
#
_entry.id   AF-A0A3B8K1P0-F1
#
_cell.length_a   1.000
_cell.length_b   1.000
_cell.length_c   1.000
_cell.angle_alpha   90.00
_cell.angle_beta   90.00
_cell.angle_gamma   90.00
#
_symmetry.space_group_name_H-M   'P 1'
#
loop_
_entity.id
_entity.type
_entity.pdbx_description
1 polymer ?
#
loop_
_entity_poly.entity_id
_entity_poly.type
_entity_poly.pdbx_seq_one_letter_code
_entity_poly.pdbx_strand_id
1 'polypeptide(L)'
;MSGRVDCRPLVSLSASTSTTDSLPAECTLNGASLNTWLVRYGWALADDSPAAPFQEEEMQAQQEALGIWRDGFMPPSEWRAAASSECNVCSARHESIVRSKEKRQQTSGSQNAD
;
A
#
# COMPACT_ATOMS: atom_id res chain seq x y z
N MET A 1 -20.70 30.22 -9.81
CA MET A 1 -19.53 29.87 -10.65
C MET A 1 -19.66 28.40 -11.00
N SER A 2 -19.88 28.06 -12.27
CA SER A 2 -19.98 26.66 -12.70
C SER A 2 -18.62 26.22 -13.24
N GLY A 3 -17.90 25.42 -12.44
CA GLY A 3 -16.63 24.84 -12.87
C GLY A 3 -16.87 23.53 -13.60
N ARG A 4 -16.57 23.48 -14.90
CA ARG A 4 -16.61 22.22 -15.67
C ARG A 4 -15.29 21.49 -15.42
N VAL A 5 -15.38 20.25 -15.00
CA VAL A 5 -14.24 19.33 -14.96
C VAL A 5 -14.10 18.67 -16.33
N ASP A 6 -12.90 18.70 -16.89
CA ASP A 6 -12.54 18.04 -18.16
C ASP A 6 -11.49 16.97 -17.90
N CYS A 7 -11.76 15.72 -18.29
CA CYS A 7 -10.89 14.58 -18.00
C CYS A 7 -10.38 13.93 -19.28
N ARG A 8 -9.06 13.72 -19.36
CA ARG A 8 -8.38 13.07 -20.48
C ARG A 8 -7.69 11.78 -20.03
N PRO A 9 -7.95 10.64 -20.69
CA PRO A 9 -7.25 9.39 -20.37
C PRO A 9 -5.73 9.52 -20.52
N LEU A 10 -4.99 8.88 -19.61
CA LEU A 10 -3.52 8.82 -19.60
C LEU A 10 -2.96 7.63 -20.39
N VAL A 11 -3.82 6.78 -20.96
CA VAL A 11 -3.42 5.59 -21.75
C VAL A 11 -3.36 5.89 -23.26
N SER A 12 -2.37 5.32 -23.92
CA SER A 12 -2.32 5.18 -25.38
C SER A 12 -3.31 4.08 -25.80
N LEU A 13 -4.23 4.37 -26.71
CA LEU A 13 -5.40 3.56 -27.14
C LEU A 13 -5.09 2.16 -27.77
N SER A 14 -3.97 1.52 -27.47
CA SER A 14 -3.56 0.22 -28.06
C SER A 14 -3.63 -0.98 -27.11
N ALA A 15 -4.03 -0.81 -25.85
CA ALA A 15 -4.17 -1.93 -24.90
C ALA A 15 -5.63 -2.39 -24.77
N SER A 16 -5.86 -3.61 -25.22
CA SER A 16 -7.15 -4.29 -25.30
C SER A 16 -7.90 -4.37 -23.98
N THR A 17 -9.23 -4.35 -24.12
CA THR A 17 -10.27 -4.31 -23.09
C THR A 17 -10.23 -5.50 -22.12
N SER A 18 -9.95 -5.27 -20.84
CA SER A 18 -10.54 -6.08 -19.75
C SER A 18 -11.81 -5.41 -19.24
N THR A 19 -12.85 -6.21 -19.07
CA THR A 19 -14.26 -5.80 -19.02
C THR A 19 -14.73 -5.17 -17.70
N THR A 20 -13.83 -4.54 -16.93
CA THR A 20 -14.16 -3.76 -15.72
C THR A 20 -13.26 -2.54 -15.49
N ASP A 21 -12.53 -2.05 -16.50
CA ASP A 21 -11.46 -1.07 -16.31
C ASP A 21 -11.94 0.39 -16.37
N SER A 22 -11.87 1.08 -15.23
CA SER A 22 -11.75 2.53 -15.23
C SER A 22 -10.34 2.89 -15.73
N LEU A 23 -10.25 3.58 -16.87
CA LEU A 23 -8.96 4.02 -17.38
C LEU A 23 -8.42 5.19 -16.54
N PRO A 24 -7.12 5.19 -16.19
CA PRO A 24 -6.53 6.33 -15.51
C PRO A 24 -6.64 7.57 -16.41
N ALA A 25 -6.97 8.70 -15.80
CA ALA A 25 -7.18 9.96 -16.48
C ALA A 25 -6.62 11.12 -15.65
N GLU A 26 -6.20 12.17 -16.36
CA GLU A 26 -5.93 13.46 -15.75
C GLU A 26 -7.16 14.35 -15.93
N CYS A 27 -7.65 14.89 -14.82
CA CYS A 27 -8.79 15.78 -14.81
C CYS A 27 -8.34 17.21 -14.50
N THR A 28 -8.91 18.16 -15.23
CA THR A 28 -8.62 19.59 -15.08
C THR A 28 -9.87 20.38 -14.73
N LEU A 29 -9.71 21.42 -13.94
CA LEU A 29 -10.75 22.40 -13.60
C LEU A 29 -10.23 23.79 -13.95
N ASN A 30 -10.90 24.48 -14.88
CA ASN A 30 -10.48 25.79 -15.39
C ASN A 30 -9.01 25.81 -15.89
N GLY A 31 -8.53 24.69 -16.45
CA GLY A 31 -7.17 24.54 -16.97
C GLY A 31 -6.12 24.12 -15.94
N ALA A 32 -6.47 24.02 -14.64
CA ALA A 32 -5.57 23.50 -13.61
C ALA A 32 -5.80 22.00 -13.40
N SER A 33 -4.72 21.21 -13.33
CA SER A 33 -4.79 19.76 -13.06
C SER A 33 -5.19 19.49 -11.62
N LEU A 34 -6.30 18.75 -11.45
CA LEU A 34 -6.77 18.29 -10.16
C LEU A 34 -5.85 17.21 -9.60
N ASN A 35 -5.32 16.33 -10.46
CA ASN A 35 -4.40 15.27 -10.06
C ASN A 35 -3.11 15.88 -9.47
N THR A 36 -2.49 16.85 -10.16
CA THR A 36 -1.35 17.61 -9.64
C THR A 36 -1.68 18.26 -8.29
N TRP A 37 -2.84 18.91 -8.17
CA TRP A 37 -3.26 19.56 -6.93
C TRP A 37 -3.42 18.56 -5.78
N LEU A 38 -4.06 17.42 -6.03
CA LEU A 38 -4.25 16.39 -5.01
C LEU A 38 -2.91 15.89 -4.47
N VAL A 39 -1.95 15.60 -5.35
CA VAL A 39 -0.65 15.08 -4.93
C VAL A 39 0.19 16.17 -4.26
N ARG A 40 0.29 17.37 -4.84
CA ARG A 40 1.12 18.47 -4.33
C ARG A 40 0.74 18.95 -2.92
N TYR A 41 -0.55 18.86 -2.58
CA TYR A 41 -1.06 19.25 -1.26
C TYR A 41 -1.23 18.05 -0.30
N GLY A 42 -0.75 16.86 -0.69
CA GLY A 42 -0.70 15.68 0.16
C GLY A 42 -2.04 14.99 0.37
N TRP A 43 -2.98 15.08 -0.58
CA TRP A 43 -4.25 14.35 -0.53
C TRP A 43 -4.22 13.00 -1.26
N ALA A 44 -3.19 12.76 -2.07
CA ALA A 44 -3.00 11.53 -2.83
C ALA A 44 -1.50 11.21 -2.95
N LEU A 45 -1.21 9.93 -3.22
CA LEU A 45 0.13 9.45 -3.59
C LEU A 45 0.27 9.45 -5.11
N ALA A 46 1.50 9.59 -5.61
CA ALA A 46 1.78 9.27 -7.01
C ALA A 46 1.81 7.74 -7.20
N ASP A 47 1.86 7.30 -8.46
CA ASP A 47 2.06 5.88 -8.77
C ASP A 47 3.54 5.52 -8.56
N ASP A 48 3.81 4.33 -8.02
CA ASP A 48 5.16 3.85 -7.68
C ASP A 48 6.03 3.55 -8.94
N SER A 49 5.46 3.63 -10.15
CA SER A 49 6.17 3.43 -11.40
C SER A 49 7.21 4.53 -11.67
N PRO A 50 8.45 4.21 -12.10
CA PRO A 50 9.50 5.22 -12.33
C PRO A 50 9.14 6.32 -13.34
N ALA A 51 8.23 6.03 -14.27
CA ALA A 51 7.75 6.98 -15.28
C ALA A 51 6.35 7.55 -14.94
N ALA A 52 5.86 7.33 -13.72
CA ALA A 52 4.58 7.85 -13.28
C ALA A 52 4.59 9.38 -13.22
N PRO A 53 3.50 10.04 -13.62
CA PRO A 53 3.33 11.47 -13.38
C PRO A 53 3.22 11.76 -11.87
N PHE A 54 3.49 13.01 -11.49
CA PHE A 54 3.26 13.57 -10.16
C PHE A 54 4.26 13.22 -9.04
N GLN A 55 5.35 12.51 -9.35
CA GLN A 55 6.38 12.15 -8.35
C GLN A 55 7.04 13.38 -7.70
N GLU A 56 7.29 14.44 -8.47
CA GLU A 56 7.90 15.66 -7.95
C GLU A 56 6.99 16.39 -6.95
N GLU A 57 5.69 16.40 -7.23
CA GLU A 57 4.66 16.96 -6.38
C GLU A 57 4.53 16.20 -5.06
N GLU A 58 4.63 14.86 -5.09
CA GLU A 58 4.60 14.04 -3.90
C GLU A 58 5.82 14.28 -3.03
N MET A 59 7.02 14.32 -3.63
CA MET A 59 8.26 14.65 -2.91
C MET A 59 8.16 16.01 -2.22
N GLN A 60 7.60 17.02 -2.88
CA GLN A 60 7.37 18.34 -2.27
C GLN A 60 6.35 18.28 -1.12
N ALA A 61 5.24 17.56 -1.31
CA ALA A 61 4.23 17.40 -0.26
C ALA A 61 4.80 16.69 0.99
N GLN A 62 5.68 15.71 0.79
CA GLN A 62 6.37 15.01 1.87
C GLN A 62 7.36 15.93 2.61
N GLN A 63 8.20 16.66 1.87
CA GLN A 63 9.19 17.60 2.45
C GLN A 63 8.52 18.72 3.26
N GLU A 64 7.37 19.20 2.80
CA GLU A 64 6.60 20.25 3.46
C GLU A 64 5.61 19.72 4.52
N ALA A 65 5.57 18.40 4.74
CA ALA A 65 4.64 17.74 5.66
C ALA A 65 3.17 18.16 5.43
N LEU A 66 2.71 18.09 4.18
CA LEU A 66 1.35 18.48 3.79
C LEU A 66 0.38 17.28 3.77
N GLY A 67 -0.89 17.57 4.02
CA GLY A 67 -1.97 16.58 3.93
C GLY A 67 -1.72 15.34 4.79
N ILE A 68 -1.70 14.16 4.16
CA ILE A 68 -1.42 12.87 4.82
C ILE A 68 -0.01 12.80 5.40
N TRP A 69 0.95 13.58 4.89
CA TRP A 69 2.36 13.55 5.33
C TRP A 69 2.62 14.27 6.65
N ARG A 70 1.61 14.88 7.27
CA ARG A 70 1.77 15.65 8.52
C ARG A 70 2.29 14.81 9.69
N ASP A 71 1.90 13.54 9.78
CA ASP A 71 2.17 12.71 10.98
C ASP A 71 2.45 11.24 10.65
N GLY A 72 3.73 10.87 10.51
CA GLY A 72 4.17 9.46 10.53
C GLY A 72 3.51 8.55 9.50
N PHE A 73 2.96 9.11 8.42
CA PHE A 73 2.26 8.35 7.40
C PHE A 73 3.22 7.41 6.67
N MET A 74 2.80 6.16 6.55
CA MET A 74 3.52 5.11 5.85
C MET A 74 2.72 4.71 4.61
N PRO A 75 3.30 4.80 3.40
CA PRO A 75 2.66 4.35 2.17
C PRO A 75 2.10 2.92 2.30
N PRO A 76 0.91 2.63 1.76
CA PRO A 76 0.30 1.31 1.90
C PRO A 76 1.14 0.17 1.30
N SER A 77 1.91 0.41 0.24
CA SER A 77 2.82 -0.60 -0.35
C SER A 77 3.90 -1.00 0.65
N GLU A 78 4.56 -0.04 1.28
CA GLU A 78 5.55 -0.26 2.34
C GLU A 78 4.95 -0.97 3.56
N TRP A 79 3.79 -0.51 4.04
CA TRP A 79 3.11 -1.13 5.19
C TRP A 79 2.77 -2.61 4.93
N ARG A 80 2.24 -2.93 3.73
CA ARG A 80 1.92 -4.31 3.34
C ARG A 80 3.18 -5.17 3.23
N ALA A 81 4.27 -4.63 2.69
CA ALA A 81 5.54 -5.34 2.58
C ALA A 81 6.13 -5.66 3.98
N ALA A 82 6.04 -4.71 4.91
CA ALA A 82 6.53 -4.89 6.29
C ALA A 82 5.79 -6.02 7.03
N ALA A 83 4.46 -6.12 6.87
CA ALA A 83 3.63 -7.14 7.49
C ALA A 83 3.94 -8.58 7.03
N SER A 84 4.64 -8.75 5.90
CA SER A 84 4.97 -10.05 5.33
C SER A 84 6.19 -10.73 5.97
N SER A 85 7.03 -10.00 6.72
CA SER A 85 8.34 -10.53 7.12
C SER A 85 8.34 -11.30 8.45
N GLU A 86 7.41 -11.02 9.36
CA GLU A 86 7.32 -11.75 10.62
C GLU A 86 5.87 -12.05 11.02
N CYS A 87 5.40 -13.25 10.69
CA CYS A 87 4.26 -13.81 11.40
C CYS A 87 4.72 -14.27 12.79
N ASN A 88 4.90 -13.33 13.73
CA ASN A 88 5.19 -13.63 15.13
C ASN A 88 4.18 -14.64 15.72
N VAL A 89 2.94 -14.63 15.25
CA VAL A 89 1.88 -15.59 15.57
C VAL A 89 2.22 -17.00 15.07
N CYS A 90 2.84 -17.12 13.89
CA CYS A 90 3.20 -18.41 13.30
C CYS A 90 4.39 -19.01 14.04
N SER A 91 5.40 -18.21 14.38
CA SER A 91 6.55 -18.64 15.20
C SER A 91 6.09 -19.04 16.61
N ALA A 92 5.31 -18.20 17.30
CA ALA A 92 4.77 -18.50 18.62
C ALA A 92 3.89 -19.77 18.62
N ARG A 93 3.06 -19.95 17.57
CA ARG A 93 2.24 -21.15 17.41
C ARG A 93 3.08 -22.39 17.15
N HIS A 94 4.15 -22.30 16.35
CA HIS A 94 5.07 -23.41 16.09
C HIS A 94 5.76 -23.85 17.39
N GLU A 95 6.31 -22.92 18.16
CA GLU A 95 6.97 -23.19 19.44
C GLU A 95 6.03 -23.86 20.46
N SER A 96 4.77 -23.40 20.53
CA SER A 96 3.75 -24.01 21.40
C SER A 96 3.45 -25.47 21.03
N ILE A 97 3.40 -25.78 19.74
CA ILE A 97 3.20 -27.15 19.24
C ILE A 97 4.39 -28.04 19.60
N VAL A 98 5.62 -27.55 19.41
CA VAL A 98 6.85 -28.29 19.75
C VAL A 98 6.88 -28.62 21.25
N ARG A 99 6.69 -27.62 22.11
CA ARG A 99 6.67 -27.79 23.57
C ARG A 99 5.62 -28.82 24.03
N SER A 100 4.45 -28.80 23.40
CA SER A 100 3.37 -29.75 23.69
C SER A 100 3.73 -31.19 23.31
N LYS A 101 4.46 -31.38 22.20
CA LYS A 101 4.95 -32.70 21.78
C LYS A 101 6.03 -33.23 22.72
N GLU A 102 7.01 -32.40 23.09
CA GLU A 102 8.08 -32.76 24.02
C GLU A 102 7.52 -33.18 25.38
N LYS A 103 6.57 -32.40 25.92
CA LYS A 103 5.91 -32.73 27.19
C LYS A 103 5.21 -34.09 27.13
N ARG A 104 4.50 -34.39 26.03
CA ARG A 104 3.84 -35.69 25.83
C ARG A 104 4.86 -36.85 25.77
N GLN A 105 5.99 -36.66 25.11
CA GLN A 105 7.07 -37.65 25.03
C GLN A 105 7.71 -37.93 26.39
N GLN A 106 7.95 -36.89 27.19
CA GLN A 106 8.47 -37.03 28.55
C GLN A 106 7.49 -37.79 29.46
N THR A 107 6.19 -37.49 29.38
CA THR A 107 5.18 -38.23 30.14
C THR A 107 5.08 -39.70 29.73
N SER A 108 5.22 -40.03 28.44
CA SER A 108 5.25 -41.43 27.98
C SER A 108 6.56 -42.15 28.34
N GLY A 109 7.67 -41.43 28.48
CA GLY A 109 8.95 -42.00 28.91
C GLY A 109 8.95 -42.39 30.39
N SER A 110 8.36 -41.55 31.26
CA SER A 110 8.19 -41.86 32.68
C SER A 110 7.18 -42.98 32.96
N GLN A 111 6.20 -43.20 32.08
CA GLN A 111 5.21 -44.29 32.24
C GLN A 111 5.73 -45.68 31.84
N ASN A 112 6.85 -45.77 31.11
CA ASN A 112 7.46 -47.03 30.68
C ASN A 112 8.68 -47.44 31.54
N ALA A 113 8.95 -46.73 32.64
CA ALA A 113 10.09 -46.96 33.52
C ALA A 113 9.70 -47.56 34.90
N ASP A 114 8.46 -48.03 35.05
CA ASP A 114 7.94 -48.80 36.19
C ASP A 114 7.53 -50.22 35.73
#